data_AF-A0A376DX95-F1
#
_entry.id   AF-A0A376DX95-F1
#
_cell.length_a   1.000
_cell.length_b   1.000
_cell.length_c   1.000
_cell.angle_alpha   90.00
_cell.angle_beta   90.00
_cell.angle_gamma   90.00
#
_symmetry.space_group_name_H-M   'P 1'
#
loop_
_entity.id
_entity.type
_entity.pdbx_description
1 polymer ?
#
loop_
_entity_poly.entity_id
_entity_poly.type
_entity_poly.pdbx_seq_one_letter_code
_entity_poly.pdbx_strand_id
1 'polypeptide(L)'
;MGDFLTGDTVGREKLENEFNSHASQVKTYFTLNGQNTVEIDGDTATGTSFSQIKMIREIEGKDILTDYSVKYDDKYVRQNGKWLIKDRIGYFIIVETRAVL
;
A
#
# COMPACT_ATOMS: atom_id res chain seq x y z
N MET A 1 -2.02 -22.67 -2.46
CA MET A 1 -1.70 -21.41 -3.15
C MET A 1 -0.61 -20.74 -2.33
N GLY A 2 0.57 -20.55 -2.91
CA GLY A 2 1.75 -20.11 -2.17
C GLY A 2 1.89 -18.60 -2.25
N ASP A 3 2.14 -17.97 -1.11
CA ASP A 3 2.55 -16.57 -1.07
C ASP A 3 3.93 -16.45 -1.76
N PHE A 4 4.10 -15.39 -2.56
CA PHE A 4 5.38 -15.06 -3.20
C PHE A 4 5.72 -13.61 -2.91
N LEU A 5 6.98 -13.35 -2.52
CA LEU A 5 7.47 -12.02 -2.23
C LEU A 5 7.62 -11.23 -3.54
N THR A 6 6.77 -10.23 -3.75
CA THR A 6 6.78 -9.39 -4.96
C THR A 6 7.75 -8.21 -4.88
N GLY A 7 8.25 -7.88 -3.69
CA GLY A 7 9.21 -6.80 -3.46
C GLY A 7 9.52 -6.59 -1.98
N ASP A 8 10.68 -5.99 -1.70
CA ASP A 8 11.13 -5.61 -0.37
C ASP A 8 11.90 -4.28 -0.42
N THR A 9 11.54 -3.38 0.49
CA THR A 9 12.07 -2.01 0.52
C THR A 9 12.40 -1.62 1.94
N VAL A 10 13.67 -1.30 2.18
CA VAL A 10 14.18 -0.91 3.50
C VAL A 10 14.83 0.47 3.41
N GLY A 11 14.52 1.32 4.39
CA GLY A 11 15.08 2.66 4.50
C GLY A 11 14.22 3.74 3.86
N ARG A 12 14.18 4.92 4.48
CA ARG A 12 13.28 6.03 4.09
C ARG A 12 13.58 6.59 2.71
N GLU A 13 14.86 6.77 2.38
CA GLU A 13 15.27 7.30 1.08
C GLU A 13 14.89 6.35 -0.06
N LYS A 14 15.14 5.04 0.11
CA LYS A 14 14.75 4.03 -0.88
C LYS A 14 13.23 3.99 -1.05
N LEU A 15 12.48 3.99 0.06
CA LEU A 15 11.02 4.09 0.03
C LEU A 15 10.57 5.33 -0.75
N GLU A 16 11.08 6.51 -0.43
CA GLU A 16 10.73 7.75 -1.10
C GLU A 16 10.97 7.67 -2.61
N ASN A 17 12.16 7.20 -3.02
CA ASN A 17 12.52 7.08 -4.43
C ASN A 17 11.60 6.11 -5.19
N GLU A 18 11.33 4.93 -4.63
CA GLU A 18 10.48 3.93 -5.28
C GLU A 18 9.01 4.37 -5.34
N PHE A 19 8.47 4.94 -4.27
CA PHE A 19 7.11 5.44 -4.24
C PHE A 19 6.92 6.64 -5.18
N ASN A 20 7.86 7.59 -5.22
CA ASN A 20 7.79 8.73 -6.15
C ASN A 20 7.92 8.26 -7.60
N SER A 21 8.81 7.31 -7.90
CA SER A 21 8.93 6.73 -9.22
C SER A 21 7.63 6.05 -9.65
N HIS A 22 7.02 5.25 -8.78
CA HIS A 22 5.74 4.61 -9.05
C HIS A 22 4.61 5.62 -9.25
N ALA A 23 4.48 6.59 -8.35
CA ALA A 23 3.44 7.62 -8.41
C ALA A 23 3.53 8.46 -9.69
N SER A 24 4.75 8.73 -10.19
CA SER A 24 4.95 9.49 -11.44
C SER A 24 4.34 8.83 -12.67
N GLN A 25 4.10 7.52 -12.63
CA GLN A 25 3.50 6.75 -13.73
C GLN A 25 1.98 6.70 -13.65
N VAL A 26 1.37 7.14 -12.54
CA VAL A 26 -0.06 7.03 -12.30
C VAL A 26 -0.76 8.33 -12.69
N LYS A 27 -1.70 8.25 -13.64
CA LYS A 27 -2.55 9.38 -14.04
C LYS A 27 -3.59 9.74 -12.98
N THR A 28 -4.17 8.73 -12.35
CA THR A 28 -5.23 8.93 -11.34
C THR A 28 -5.14 7.88 -10.26
N TYR A 29 -5.22 8.33 -9.02
CA TYR A 29 -5.15 7.49 -7.83
C TYR A 29 -6.44 7.66 -7.02
N PHE A 30 -7.04 6.57 -6.61
CA PHE A 30 -8.11 6.57 -5.63
C PHE A 30 -7.88 5.46 -4.61
N THR A 31 -7.94 5.81 -3.33
CA THR A 31 -7.74 4.87 -2.23
C THR A 31 -8.88 4.99 -1.26
N LEU A 32 -9.46 3.85 -0.88
CA LEU A 32 -10.41 3.74 0.22
C LEU A 32 -9.83 2.82 1.28
N ASN A 33 -9.68 3.34 2.51
CA ASN A 33 -9.32 2.51 3.65
C ASN A 33 -10.58 1.88 4.25
N GLY A 34 -10.54 0.57 4.41
CA GLY A 34 -11.60 -0.22 5.02
C GLY A 34 -11.39 -0.40 6.52
N GLN A 35 -11.78 -1.57 7.02
CA GLN A 35 -11.61 -1.93 8.43
C GLN A 35 -10.14 -1.83 8.84
N ASN A 36 -9.93 -1.29 10.04
CA ASN A 36 -8.63 -1.17 10.69
C ASN A 36 -8.77 -1.55 12.16
N THR A 37 -7.95 -2.51 12.61
CA THR A 37 -7.88 -2.98 14.00
C THR A 37 -6.46 -2.79 14.51
N VAL A 38 -6.31 -2.19 15.69
CA VAL A 38 -5.01 -1.88 16.29
C VAL A 38 -4.98 -2.36 17.74
N GLU A 39 -3.90 -3.04 18.11
CA GLU A 39 -3.58 -3.42 19.48
C GLU A 39 -2.38 -2.60 19.97
N ILE A 40 -2.59 -1.76 20.99
CA ILE A 40 -1.59 -0.85 21.53
C ILE A 40 -0.93 -1.47 22.77
N ASP A 41 0.40 -1.47 22.79
CA ASP A 41 1.24 -1.87 23.91
C ASP A 41 2.30 -0.79 24.20
N GLY A 42 1.96 0.11 25.13
CA GLY A 42 2.79 1.25 25.50
C GLY A 42 3.07 2.19 24.32
N ASP A 43 4.35 2.28 23.95
CA ASP A 43 4.84 3.08 22.82
C ASP A 43 4.96 2.27 21.51
N THR A 44 4.41 1.07 21.47
CA THR A 44 4.32 0.23 20.26
C THR A 44 2.89 -0.20 20.02
N ALA A 45 2.59 -0.59 18.78
CA ALA A 45 1.31 -1.20 18.45
C ALA A 45 1.46 -2.14 17.27
N THR A 46 0.55 -3.08 17.13
CA THR A 46 0.36 -3.86 15.90
C THR A 46 -1.02 -3.56 15.35
N GLY A 47 -1.19 -3.70 14.04
CA GLY A 47 -2.51 -3.56 13.45
C GLY A 47 -2.66 -4.26 12.13
N THR A 48 -3.91 -4.54 11.81
CA THR A 48 -4.32 -5.04 10.50
C THR A 48 -5.25 -4.01 9.89
N SER A 49 -4.98 -3.62 8.65
CA SER A 49 -5.87 -2.72 7.89
C SER A 49 -6.14 -3.25 6.49
N PHE A 50 -7.30 -2.93 5.95
CA PHE A 50 -7.67 -3.28 4.58
C PHE A 50 -7.82 -2.02 3.74
N SER A 51 -7.52 -2.13 2.45
CA SER A 51 -7.64 -1.01 1.51
C SER A 51 -8.08 -1.48 0.14
N GLN A 52 -8.85 -0.63 -0.54
CA GLN A 52 -9.09 -0.72 -1.98
C GLN A 52 -8.32 0.40 -2.68
N ILE A 53 -7.53 0.04 -3.68
CA ILE A 53 -6.72 0.98 -4.46
C ILE A 53 -7.12 0.87 -5.93
N LYS A 54 -7.42 1.99 -6.55
CA LYS A 54 -7.67 2.11 -7.99
C LYS A 54 -6.62 3.02 -8.59
N MET A 55 -5.86 2.50 -9.55
CA MET A 55 -4.83 3.24 -10.27
C MET A 55 -5.13 3.25 -11.76
N ILE A 56 -5.18 4.43 -12.37
CA ILE A 56 -5.23 4.57 -13.84
C ILE A 56 -3.82 4.90 -14.34
N ARG A 57 -3.31 4.10 -15.27
CA ARG A 57 -2.04 4.32 -15.98
C ARG A 57 -2.27 4.32 -17.48
N GLU A 58 -1.46 5.06 -18.22
CA GLU A 58 -1.44 4.93 -19.68
C GLU A 58 -0.51 3.80 -20.11
N ILE A 59 -1.03 2.88 -20.90
CA ILE A 59 -0.27 1.78 -21.49
C ILE A 59 -0.63 1.75 -22.97
N GLU A 60 0.36 1.98 -23.84
CA GLU A 60 0.18 1.99 -25.31
C GLU A 60 -0.96 2.93 -25.78
N GLY A 61 -1.04 4.13 -25.17
CA GLY A 61 -2.05 5.14 -25.51
C GLY A 61 -3.46 4.83 -24.99
N LYS A 62 -3.63 3.80 -24.15
CA LYS A 62 -4.90 3.45 -23.51
C LYS A 62 -4.82 3.62 -22.01
N ASP A 63 -5.89 4.13 -21.41
CA ASP A 63 -6.00 4.20 -19.96
C ASP A 63 -6.43 2.84 -19.40
N ILE A 64 -5.58 2.29 -18.54
CA ILE A 64 -5.75 1.00 -17.90
C ILE A 64 -5.94 1.23 -16.40
N LEU A 65 -7.07 0.77 -15.88
CA LEU A 65 -7.34 0.71 -14.45
C LEU A 65 -6.79 -0.59 -13.89
N THR A 66 -5.99 -0.49 -12.83
CA THR A 66 -5.68 -1.60 -11.93
C THR A 66 -6.39 -1.40 -10.60
N ASP A 67 -7.13 -2.41 -10.15
CA ASP A 67 -7.89 -2.43 -8.90
C ASP A 67 -7.26 -3.45 -7.94
N TYR A 68 -6.95 -3.02 -6.73
CA TYR A 68 -6.30 -3.83 -5.71
C TYR A 68 -7.17 -3.92 -4.46
N SER A 69 -7.37 -5.13 -3.97
CA SER A 69 -7.80 -5.36 -2.58
C SER A 69 -6.60 -5.80 -1.76
N VAL A 70 -6.21 -4.97 -0.80
CA VAL A 70 -4.96 -5.13 -0.05
C VAL A 70 -5.26 -5.29 1.43
N LYS A 71 -4.56 -6.22 2.09
CA LYS A 71 -4.44 -6.28 3.55
C LYS A 71 -3.04 -5.80 3.92
N TYR A 72 -2.94 -5.00 4.96
CA TYR A 72 -1.68 -4.61 5.58
C TYR A 72 -1.60 -5.20 6.98
N ASP A 73 -0.47 -5.80 7.31
CA ASP A 73 -0.05 -6.04 8.69
C ASP A 73 1.04 -5.03 9.05
N ASP A 74 0.74 -4.19 10.03
CA ASP A 74 1.58 -3.06 10.42
C ASP A 74 2.16 -3.24 11.82
N LYS A 75 3.39 -2.79 11.99
CA LYS A 75 3.97 -2.49 13.30
C LYS A 75 4.14 -0.99 13.42
N TYR A 76 3.65 -0.43 14.52
CA TYR A 76 3.74 1.00 14.79
C TYR A 76 4.67 1.28 15.97
N VAL A 77 5.26 2.47 15.97
CA VAL A 77 6.02 3.02 17.09
C VAL A 77 5.55 4.44 17.37
N ARG A 78 5.40 4.78 18.65
CA ARG A 78 5.12 6.14 19.10
C ARG A 78 6.44 6.85 19.36
N GLN A 79 6.72 7.90 18.59
CA GLN A 79 7.93 8.72 18.73
C GLN A 79 7.54 10.19 18.76
N ASN A 80 8.05 10.94 19.74
CA ASN A 80 7.78 12.38 19.88
C ASN A 80 6.27 12.69 19.86
N GLY A 81 5.46 11.85 20.52
CA GLY A 81 4.01 12.00 20.60
C GLY A 81 3.23 11.58 19.34
N LYS A 82 3.89 11.07 18.29
CA LYS A 82 3.24 10.67 17.03
C LYS A 82 3.38 9.17 16.78
N TRP A 83 2.31 8.54 16.29
CA TRP A 83 2.36 7.17 15.78
C TRP A 83 2.94 7.15 14.36
N LEU A 84 3.92 6.28 14.14
CA LEU A 84 4.58 6.07 12.86
C LEU A 84 4.50 4.58 12.49
N ILE A 85 4.39 4.29 11.20
CA ILE A 85 4.59 2.93 10.69
C ILE A 85 6.09 2.63 10.76
N LYS A 86 6.44 1.62 11.56
CA LYS A 86 7.81 1.11 11.67
C LYS A 86 8.10 0.06 10.60
N ASP A 87 7.12 -0.79 10.32
CA ASP A 87 7.18 -1.92 9.40
C ASP A 87 5.77 -2.20 8.86
N ARG A 88 5.67 -2.60 7.60
CA ARG A 88 4.41 -2.90 6.91
C ARG A 88 4.61 -4.05 5.93
N ILE A 89 3.82 -5.10 6.08
CA ILE A 89 3.69 -6.17 5.10
C ILE A 89 2.38 -5.96 4.34
N GLY A 90 2.46 -5.72 3.03
CA GLY A 90 1.31 -5.59 2.15
C GLY A 90 0.99 -6.89 1.43
N TYR A 91 -0.20 -7.42 1.64
CA TYR A 91 -0.73 -8.60 0.96
C TYR A 91 -1.73 -8.14 -0.11
N PHE A 92 -1.36 -8.27 -1.38
CA PHE A 92 -2.22 -7.94 -2.51
C PHE A 92 -3.08 -9.17 -2.85
N ILE A 93 -4.30 -9.20 -2.31
CA ILE A 93 -5.16 -10.39 -2.31
C ILE A 93 -5.90 -10.54 -3.64
N ILE A 94 -6.46 -9.44 -4.14
CA ILE A 94 -7.15 -9.38 -5.42
C ILE A 94 -6.49 -8.29 -6.24
N VAL A 95 -6.14 -8.62 -7.48
CA VAL A 95 -5.60 -7.69 -8.47
C VAL A 95 -6.37 -7.87 -9.77
N GLU A 96 -7.12 -6.86 -10.16
CA GLU A 96 -7.87 -6.86 -11.42
C GLU A 96 -7.37 -5.74 -12.32
N THR A 97 -7.39 -5.97 -13.63
CA THR A 97 -6.98 -4.97 -14.63
C THR A 97 -7.99 -4.89 -15.75
N ARG A 98 -8.37 -3.67 -16.14
CA ARG A 98 -9.27 -3.43 -17.28
C ARG A 98 -8.97 -2.10 -17.96
N ALA A 99 -9.28 -2.02 -19.25
CA ALA A 99 -9.30 -0.74 -19.95
C ALA A 99 -10.43 0.15 -19.41
N VAL A 100 -10.17 1.44 -19.30
CA VAL A 100 -11.17 2.48 -19.02
C VAL A 100 -11.72 2.96 -20.36
N LEU A 101 -13.04 3.11 -20.46
CA LEU A 101 -13.73 3.58 -21.66
C LEU A 101 -13.59 5.10 -21.82
#